data_AF-A0A9P3ELW1-F1
#
_entry.id   AF-A0A9P3ELW1-F1
#
_cell.length_a   1.000
_cell.length_b   1.000
_cell.length_c   1.000
_cell.angle_alpha   90.00
_cell.angle_beta   90.00
_cell.angle_gamma   90.00
#
_symmetry.space_group_name_H-M   'P 1'
#
loop_
_entity.id
_entity.type
_entity.pdbx_description
1 polymer ?
#
loop_
_entity_poly.entity_id
_entity_poly.type
_entity_poly.pdbx_seq_one_letter_code
_entity_poly.pdbx_strand_id
1 'polypeptide(L)'
;MKTSTLTLASRHQRGATLIVAMILLMIMSLLAITSLRASIQGERMSSATFDRNLAFQAAEAGLRMGEKIAQKWAVGDITTPDIAAATLPTPDGACPSETSNSAGLYLFPDPDCGDVERWSSDSLWHDIDSSDIVDDSTFTDDVLSLSPKYIVELVNKEAPCDPTSLTPKLECYRFRVTATSASANDRSKVVLQSIYATDGIK
;
A
#
# COMPACT_ATOMS: atom_id res chain seq x y z
N MET A 1 5.28 -22.70 -96.29
CA MET A 1 5.24 -23.23 -94.92
C MET A 1 6.02 -22.27 -94.02
N LYS A 2 5.42 -21.88 -92.89
CA LYS A 2 5.86 -20.81 -91.99
C LYS A 2 6.61 -21.45 -90.82
N THR A 3 7.83 -21.02 -90.52
CA THR A 3 8.54 -21.38 -89.28
C THR A 3 9.14 -20.11 -88.67
N SER A 4 8.32 -19.41 -87.91
CA SER A 4 8.76 -18.30 -87.05
C SER A 4 9.40 -18.86 -85.80
N THR A 5 10.72 -18.82 -85.73
CA THR A 5 11.52 -19.16 -84.55
C THR A 5 11.47 -17.99 -83.55
N LEU A 6 10.81 -18.20 -82.41
CA LEU A 6 10.78 -17.26 -81.29
C LEU A 6 12.07 -17.38 -80.48
N THR A 7 12.94 -16.38 -80.55
CA THR A 7 14.14 -16.25 -79.71
C THR A 7 13.76 -15.68 -78.35
N LEU A 8 13.84 -16.48 -77.28
CA LEU A 8 13.72 -16.00 -75.90
C LEU A 8 15.02 -15.27 -75.50
N ALA A 9 14.96 -13.95 -75.35
CA ALA A 9 16.05 -13.16 -74.80
C ALA A 9 16.20 -13.43 -73.29
N SER A 10 17.28 -14.09 -72.89
CA SER A 10 17.66 -14.29 -71.47
C SER A 10 18.17 -12.96 -70.90
N ARG A 11 17.26 -12.24 -70.23
CA ARG A 11 17.54 -10.98 -69.54
C ARG A 11 18.33 -11.30 -68.27
N HIS A 12 19.65 -11.08 -68.28
CA HIS A 12 20.53 -11.25 -67.11
C HIS A 12 20.12 -10.27 -66.00
N GLN A 13 19.38 -10.76 -65.01
CA GLN A 13 19.00 -10.01 -63.83
C GLN A 13 20.24 -9.73 -62.97
N ARG A 14 20.65 -8.46 -62.92
CA ARG A 14 21.74 -7.98 -62.09
C ARG A 14 21.28 -7.84 -60.63
N GLY A 15 21.82 -8.67 -59.75
CA GLY A 15 22.33 -8.40 -58.38
C GLY A 15 21.57 -7.53 -57.36
N ALA A 16 20.48 -6.84 -57.71
CA ALA A 16 19.80 -5.88 -56.83
C ALA A 16 18.72 -6.53 -55.96
N THR A 17 18.25 -7.73 -56.31
CA THR A 17 17.20 -8.46 -55.58
C THR A 17 17.60 -8.77 -54.15
N LEU A 18 18.86 -9.13 -53.92
CA LEU A 18 19.38 -9.42 -52.57
C LEU A 18 19.41 -8.18 -51.68
N ILE A 19 19.80 -7.02 -52.23
CA ILE A 19 19.83 -5.75 -51.49
C ILE A 19 18.41 -5.31 -51.13
N VAL A 20 17.48 -5.37 -52.07
CA VAL A 20 16.07 -5.05 -51.83
C VAL A 20 15.46 -6.00 -50.79
N ALA A 21 15.74 -7.31 -50.89
CA ALA A 21 15.28 -8.28 -49.90
C ALA A 21 15.85 -8.00 -48.50
N MET A 22 17.13 -7.62 -48.39
CA MET A 22 17.74 -7.27 -47.10
C MET A 22 17.11 -6.00 -46.49
N ILE A 23 16.87 -4.96 -47.30
CA ILE A 23 16.21 -3.73 -46.81
C ILE A 23 14.80 -4.04 -46.32
N LEU A 24 14.03 -4.83 -47.07
CA LEU A 24 12.68 -5.23 -46.68
C LEU A 24 12.68 -6.07 -45.39
N LEU A 25 13.61 -7.02 -45.27
CA LEU A 25 13.78 -7.81 -44.04
C LEU A 25 14.13 -6.91 -42.86
N MET A 26 15.06 -5.97 -43.03
CA MET A 26 15.45 -5.02 -41.98
C MET A 26 14.26 -4.17 -41.51
N ILE A 27 13.44 -3.65 -42.45
CA ILE A 27 12.25 -2.87 -42.12
C ILE A 27 11.26 -3.73 -41.32
N MET A 28 10.98 -4.97 -41.76
CA MET A 28 10.09 -5.89 -41.04
C MET A 28 10.61 -6.22 -39.64
N SER A 29 11.93 -6.46 -39.50
CA SER A 29 12.55 -6.71 -38.20
C SER A 29 12.40 -5.51 -37.25
N LEU A 30 12.59 -4.28 -37.74
CA LEU A 30 12.42 -3.09 -36.92
C LEU A 30 10.97 -2.94 -36.44
N LEU A 31 9.99 -3.16 -37.33
CA LEU A 31 8.57 -3.15 -36.97
C LEU A 31 8.25 -4.23 -35.92
N ALA A 32 8.76 -5.45 -36.12
CA ALA A 32 8.59 -6.55 -35.17
C ALA A 32 9.22 -6.26 -33.79
N ILE A 33 10.41 -5.65 -33.75
CA ILE A 33 11.06 -5.28 -32.48
C ILE A 33 10.25 -4.18 -31.77
N THR A 34 9.73 -3.19 -32.51
CA THR A 34 8.93 -2.12 -31.90
C THR A 34 7.63 -2.64 -31.28
N SER A 35 6.94 -3.59 -31.91
CA SER A 35 5.73 -4.19 -31.34
C SER A 35 6.03 -5.04 -30.10
N LEU A 36 7.12 -5.83 -30.12
CA LEU A 36 7.56 -6.60 -28.95
C LEU A 36 7.90 -5.69 -27.76
N ARG A 37 8.58 -4.56 -28.00
CA ARG A 37 8.87 -3.57 -26.95
C ARG A 37 7.60 -3.01 -26.32
N ALA A 38 6.58 -2.71 -27.13
CA ALA A 38 5.29 -2.23 -26.63
C ALA A 38 4.60 -3.30 -25.76
N SER A 39 4.60 -4.56 -26.18
CA SER A 39 4.04 -5.68 -25.39
C SER A 39 4.76 -5.86 -24.05
N ILE A 40 6.09 -5.82 -24.04
CA ILE A 40 6.89 -5.93 -22.81
C ILE A 40 6.58 -4.77 -21.85
N GLN A 41 6.38 -3.55 -22.36
CA GLN A 41 6.01 -2.42 -21.53
C GLN A 41 4.61 -2.57 -20.93
N GLY A 42 3.66 -3.11 -21.68
CA GLY A 42 2.32 -3.44 -21.19
C GLY A 42 2.35 -4.48 -20.07
N GLU A 43 3.17 -5.54 -20.22
CA GLU A 43 3.36 -6.57 -19.20
C GLU A 43 3.91 -5.98 -17.90
N ARG A 44 4.93 -5.11 -17.99
CA ARG A 44 5.51 -4.43 -16.81
C ARG A 44 4.51 -3.53 -16.10
N MET A 45 3.69 -2.79 -16.85
CA MET A 45 2.64 -1.93 -16.28
C MET A 45 1.55 -2.77 -15.59
N SER A 46 1.18 -3.91 -16.20
CA SER A 46 0.23 -4.86 -15.61
C SER A 46 0.78 -5.47 -14.32
N SER A 47 2.05 -5.89 -14.31
CA SER A 47 2.71 -6.41 -13.11
C SER A 47 2.75 -5.36 -11.99
N ALA A 48 3.16 -4.13 -12.30
CA ALA A 48 3.23 -3.06 -11.30
C ALA A 48 1.85 -2.72 -10.71
N THR A 49 0.80 -2.74 -11.55
CA THR A 49 -0.58 -2.51 -11.10
C THR A 49 -1.06 -3.66 -10.22
N PHE A 50 -0.76 -4.90 -10.59
CA PHE A 50 -1.07 -6.09 -9.80
C PHE A 50 -0.39 -6.05 -8.44
N ASP A 51 0.91 -5.78 -8.40
CA ASP A 51 1.70 -5.67 -7.17
C ASP A 51 1.14 -4.57 -6.24
N ARG A 52 0.72 -3.43 -6.80
CA ARG A 52 0.08 -2.34 -6.05
C ARG A 52 -1.30 -2.71 -5.50
N ASN A 53 -2.12 -3.42 -6.28
CA ASN A 53 -3.43 -3.86 -5.82
C ASN A 53 -3.31 -4.88 -4.68
N LEU A 54 -2.32 -5.77 -4.77
CA LEU A 54 -2.03 -6.74 -3.72
C LEU A 54 -1.53 -6.05 -2.44
N ALA A 55 -0.62 -5.07 -2.58
CA ALA A 55 -0.22 -4.21 -1.46
C ALA A 55 -1.42 -3.45 -0.86
N PHE A 56 -2.31 -2.92 -1.68
CA PHE A 56 -3.51 -2.23 -1.19
C PHE A 56 -4.40 -3.15 -0.35
N GLN A 57 -4.66 -4.38 -0.80
CA GLN A 57 -5.44 -5.36 -0.04
C GLN A 57 -4.76 -5.73 1.29
N ALA A 58 -3.44 -5.93 1.28
CA ALA A 58 -2.69 -6.20 2.51
C ALA A 58 -2.72 -5.01 3.49
N ALA A 59 -2.62 -3.78 2.98
CA ALA A 59 -2.72 -2.57 3.80
C ALA A 59 -4.15 -2.41 4.37
N GLU A 60 -5.19 -2.77 3.61
CA GLU A 60 -6.58 -2.78 4.11
C GLU A 60 -6.77 -3.81 5.22
N ALA A 61 -6.16 -4.99 5.10
CA ALA A 61 -6.16 -5.97 6.18
C ALA A 61 -5.49 -5.42 7.44
N GLY A 62 -4.34 -4.75 7.30
CA GLY A 62 -3.67 -4.07 8.41
C GLY A 62 -4.48 -2.92 9.02
N LEU A 63 -5.22 -2.19 8.20
CA LEU A 63 -6.12 -1.13 8.65
C LEU A 63 -7.25 -1.70 9.52
N ARG A 64 -7.92 -2.76 9.05
CA ARG A 64 -8.99 -3.43 9.80
C ARG A 64 -8.48 -4.02 11.11
N MET A 65 -7.26 -4.55 11.13
CA MET A 65 -6.63 -5.03 12.36
C MET A 65 -6.36 -3.88 13.33
N GLY A 66 -5.79 -2.77 12.86
CA GLY A 66 -5.58 -1.58 13.69
C GLY A 66 -6.88 -1.02 14.27
N GLU A 67 -7.99 -1.03 13.50
CA GLU A 67 -9.32 -0.63 14.00
C GLU A 67 -9.85 -1.58 15.08
N LYS A 68 -9.66 -2.89 14.94
CA LYS A 68 -10.03 -3.88 15.97
C LYS A 68 -9.22 -3.68 17.26
N ILE A 69 -7.93 -3.40 17.13
CA ILE A 69 -7.06 -3.10 18.29
C ILE A 69 -7.46 -1.77 18.93
N ALA A 70 -7.81 -0.74 18.14
CA ALA A 70 -8.35 0.51 18.64
C ALA A 70 -9.67 0.31 19.42
N GLN A 71 -10.54 -0.59 18.94
CA GLN A 71 -11.76 -0.97 19.67
C GLN A 71 -11.44 -1.65 21.00
N LYS A 72 -10.53 -2.63 21.03
CA LYS A 72 -10.08 -3.28 22.27
C LYS A 72 -9.48 -2.29 23.27
N TRP A 73 -8.72 -1.32 22.76
CA TRP A 73 -8.15 -0.25 23.56
C TRP A 73 -9.23 0.67 24.14
N ALA A 74 -10.23 1.03 23.34
CA ALA A 74 -11.35 1.86 23.77
C ALA A 74 -12.21 1.21 24.86
N VAL A 75 -12.43 -0.10 24.76
CA VAL A 75 -13.19 -0.86 25.75
C VAL A 75 -12.35 -1.32 26.94
N GLY A 76 -11.07 -0.93 27.03
CA GLY A 76 -10.23 -1.26 28.18
C GLY A 76 -9.73 -2.70 28.25
N ASP A 77 -9.91 -3.51 27.20
CA ASP A 77 -9.27 -4.83 27.09
C ASP A 77 -7.75 -4.69 26.98
N ILE A 78 -7.29 -3.60 26.37
CA ILE A 78 -5.89 -3.15 26.38
C ILE A 78 -5.83 -1.92 27.28
N THR A 79 -4.99 -1.95 28.33
CA THR A 79 -4.96 -0.89 29.36
C THR A 79 -3.72 0.00 29.29
N THR A 80 -2.75 -0.36 28.47
CA THR A 80 -1.50 0.40 28.31
C THR A 80 -1.30 0.74 26.83
N PRO A 81 -0.99 1.99 26.47
CA PRO A 81 -1.04 3.18 27.33
C PRO A 81 -2.46 3.49 27.81
N ASP A 82 -2.62 4.08 29.00
CA ASP A 82 -3.94 4.34 29.59
C ASP A 82 -4.62 5.57 28.94
N ILE A 83 -5.72 5.35 28.21
CA ILE A 83 -6.52 6.41 27.57
C ILE A 83 -7.14 7.33 28.62
N ALA A 84 -7.57 6.80 29.76
CA ALA A 84 -8.25 7.58 30.79
C ALA A 84 -7.28 8.58 31.45
N ALA A 85 -6.03 8.15 31.66
CA ALA A 85 -4.95 9.01 32.14
C ALA A 85 -4.37 9.94 31.06
N ALA A 86 -4.68 9.71 29.78
CA ALA A 86 -4.17 10.52 28.69
C ALA A 86 -4.61 11.98 28.82
N THR A 87 -3.65 12.90 28.84
CA THR A 87 -3.88 14.35 28.82
C THR A 87 -3.42 14.89 27.48
N LEU A 88 -4.12 15.90 26.97
CA LEU A 88 -3.67 16.59 25.76
C LEU A 88 -2.33 17.26 26.08
N PRO A 89 -1.27 16.97 25.31
CA PRO A 89 0.03 17.59 25.51
C PRO A 89 -0.09 19.10 25.39
N THR A 90 0.61 19.81 26.27
CA THR A 90 0.71 21.27 26.24
C THR A 90 2.07 21.67 25.69
N PRO A 91 2.18 22.74 24.89
CA PRO A 91 3.47 23.28 24.47
C PRO A 91 4.25 23.82 25.68
N ASP A 92 5.03 22.98 26.35
CA ASP A 92 5.79 23.26 27.56
C ASP A 92 7.31 23.02 27.40
N GLY A 93 7.73 22.56 26.22
CA GLY A 93 9.11 22.26 25.87
C GLY A 93 9.64 20.94 26.41
N ALA A 94 8.78 20.09 26.99
CA ALA A 94 9.12 18.74 27.39
C ALA A 94 8.80 17.75 26.27
N CYS A 95 9.65 16.74 26.12
CA CYS A 95 9.41 15.63 25.20
C CYS A 95 9.44 14.33 26.00
N PRO A 96 8.35 13.97 26.71
CA PRO A 96 8.32 12.69 27.41
C PRO A 96 8.49 11.56 26.38
N SER A 97 9.26 10.53 26.71
CA SER A 97 9.40 9.36 25.84
C SER A 97 8.01 8.84 25.51
N GLU A 98 7.67 8.80 24.23
CA GLU A 98 6.33 8.41 23.79
C GLU A 98 5.95 7.07 24.42
N THR A 99 4.81 7.03 25.09
CA THR A 99 4.31 5.82 25.76
C THR A 99 3.77 4.85 24.70
N SER A 100 4.67 4.27 23.89
CA SER A 100 4.33 3.20 22.97
C SER A 100 4.27 1.89 23.75
N ASN A 101 3.20 1.13 23.60
CA ASN A 101 3.18 -0.26 24.03
C ASN A 101 3.71 -1.18 22.91
N SER A 102 3.89 -2.46 23.22
CA SER A 102 4.25 -3.51 22.25
C SER A 102 3.16 -3.83 21.21
N ALA A 103 2.09 -3.02 21.08
CA ALA A 103 0.96 -3.26 20.17
C ALA A 103 0.70 -2.08 19.21
N GLY A 104 1.69 -1.19 19.02
CA GLY A 104 1.59 -0.06 18.09
C GLY A 104 0.56 1.01 18.49
N LEU A 105 0.24 1.11 19.78
CA LEU A 105 -0.69 2.10 20.33
C LEU A 105 0.07 3.33 20.82
N TYR A 106 -0.47 4.49 20.46
CA TYR A 106 0.14 5.77 20.78
C TYR A 106 -0.90 6.79 21.25
N LEU A 107 -0.53 7.54 22.29
CA LEU A 107 -1.31 8.65 22.80
C LEU A 107 -1.24 9.86 21.85
N PHE A 108 -1.84 10.97 22.28
CA PHE A 108 -1.81 12.24 21.56
C PHE A 108 -0.37 12.62 21.18
N PRO A 109 -0.13 13.07 19.94
CA PRO A 109 1.17 13.59 19.55
C PRO A 109 1.48 14.85 20.36
N ASP A 110 2.69 14.93 20.89
CA ASP A 110 3.17 16.09 21.62
C ASP A 110 3.76 17.12 20.64
N PRO A 111 3.30 18.39 20.66
CA PRO A 111 3.79 19.41 19.74
C PRO A 111 5.27 19.81 19.95
N ASP A 112 5.84 19.56 21.13
CA ASP A 112 7.24 19.87 21.42
C ASP A 112 8.17 18.71 21.06
N CYS A 113 7.65 17.48 21.05
CA CYS A 113 8.38 16.37 20.47
C CYS A 113 8.58 16.63 18.98
N GLY A 114 9.82 16.48 18.52
CA GLY A 114 10.18 16.52 17.10
C GLY A 114 9.61 15.34 16.30
N ASP A 115 8.46 14.79 16.73
CA ASP A 115 7.74 13.71 16.10
C ASP A 115 7.12 14.24 14.80
N VAL A 116 7.99 14.30 13.79
CA VAL A 116 7.61 14.26 12.39
C VAL A 116 6.68 13.07 12.24
N GLU A 117 5.44 13.31 11.82
CA GLU A 117 4.55 12.34 11.19
C GLU A 117 4.89 10.87 11.52
N ARG A 118 4.30 10.28 12.56
CA ARG A 118 4.71 8.96 13.10
C ARG A 118 4.92 7.86 12.04
N TRP A 119 4.11 7.91 10.99
CA TRP A 119 4.15 7.04 9.80
C TRP A 119 5.41 7.18 8.93
N SER A 120 6.18 8.25 9.11
CA SER A 120 7.48 8.50 8.47
C SER A 120 8.64 7.77 9.15
N SER A 121 8.46 7.33 10.40
CA SER A 121 9.45 6.55 11.14
C SER A 121 9.24 5.05 10.92
N ASP A 122 10.26 4.38 10.37
CA ASP A 122 10.20 2.93 10.15
C ASP A 122 10.18 2.12 11.46
N SER A 123 10.62 2.70 12.58
CA SER A 123 10.69 2.00 13.88
C SER A 123 9.37 2.00 14.66
N LEU A 124 8.38 2.79 14.24
CA LEU A 124 7.12 2.97 14.97
C LEU A 124 5.99 2.08 14.44
N TRP A 125 6.22 1.41 13.31
CA TRP A 125 5.27 0.47 12.73
C TRP A 125 5.22 -0.82 13.53
N HIS A 126 4.01 -1.29 13.82
CA HIS A 126 3.78 -2.58 14.44
C HIS A 126 3.39 -3.61 13.40
N ASP A 127 4.10 -4.74 13.39
CA ASP A 127 3.80 -5.87 12.52
C ASP A 127 2.52 -6.58 13.00
N ILE A 128 1.69 -7.05 12.08
CA ILE A 128 0.54 -7.87 12.45
C ILE A 128 1.06 -9.26 12.86
N ASP A 129 0.95 -9.61 14.14
CA ASP A 129 1.17 -10.96 14.62
C ASP A 129 -0.16 -11.69 14.86
N SER A 130 -0.19 -13.00 14.60
CA SER A 130 -1.26 -13.93 14.97
C SER A 130 -1.72 -13.80 16.44
N SER A 131 -0.84 -13.38 17.34
CA SER A 131 -1.16 -13.14 18.76
C SER A 131 -2.04 -11.90 19.00
N ASP A 132 -2.01 -10.90 18.12
CA ASP A 132 -2.94 -9.77 18.10
C ASP A 132 -4.34 -10.19 17.60
N ILE A 133 -4.43 -11.38 16.98
CA ILE A 133 -5.60 -11.97 16.32
C ILE A 133 -6.26 -13.04 17.20
N VAL A 134 -6.56 -12.73 18.47
CA VAL A 134 -7.12 -13.70 19.43
C VAL A 134 -8.48 -14.32 18.99
N ASP A 135 -9.18 -13.76 17.98
CA ASP A 135 -10.53 -14.20 17.56
C ASP A 135 -10.72 -14.46 16.05
N ASP A 136 -9.67 -14.46 15.22
CA ASP A 136 -9.86 -14.65 13.77
C ASP A 136 -8.76 -15.51 13.14
N SER A 137 -9.04 -16.80 12.98
CA SER A 137 -8.10 -17.81 12.47
C SER A 137 -7.86 -17.76 10.95
N THR A 138 -8.20 -16.65 10.30
CA THR A 138 -8.18 -16.53 8.82
C THR A 138 -6.89 -15.96 8.24
N PHE A 139 -5.90 -15.63 9.08
CA PHE A 139 -4.58 -15.18 8.65
C PHE A 139 -3.55 -16.30 8.81
N THR A 140 -3.53 -17.22 7.85
CA THR A 140 -2.48 -18.25 7.76
C THR A 140 -1.20 -17.65 7.18
N ASP A 141 -0.05 -18.01 7.75
CA ASP A 141 1.32 -17.57 7.42
C ASP A 141 1.72 -17.65 5.93
N ASP A 142 0.90 -18.28 5.07
CA ASP A 142 1.18 -18.58 3.66
C ASP A 142 0.64 -17.52 2.67
N VAL A 143 -0.14 -16.52 3.12
CA VAL A 143 -0.77 -15.51 2.23
C VAL A 143 -0.01 -14.17 2.18
N LEU A 144 1.05 -13.97 2.96
CA LEU A 144 1.67 -12.65 3.10
C LEU A 144 3.18 -12.63 2.84
N SER A 145 3.53 -12.72 1.56
CA SER A 145 4.77 -12.12 1.04
C SER A 145 4.81 -10.58 1.21
N LEU A 146 3.73 -9.97 1.71
CA LEU A 146 3.65 -8.56 2.03
C LEU A 146 3.53 -8.46 3.54
N SER A 147 4.37 -7.67 4.19
CA SER A 147 4.33 -7.46 5.64
C SER A 147 3.43 -6.26 5.94
N PRO A 148 2.11 -6.45 6.17
CA PRO A 148 1.27 -5.35 6.59
C PRO A 148 1.63 -4.94 8.01
N LYS A 149 1.61 -3.63 8.24
CA LYS A 149 1.91 -3.01 9.53
C LYS A 149 0.90 -1.92 9.83
N TYR A 150 0.72 -1.59 11.10
CA TYR A 150 -0.19 -0.53 11.51
C TYR A 150 0.37 0.32 12.65
N ILE A 151 -0.25 1.49 12.82
CA ILE A 151 -0.04 2.47 13.89
C ILE A 151 -1.43 2.94 14.30
N VAL A 152 -1.74 2.89 15.59
CA VAL A 152 -2.99 3.42 16.15
C VAL A 152 -2.68 4.62 17.04
N GLU A 153 -3.25 5.76 16.72
CA GLU A 153 -3.03 7.00 17.45
C GLU A 153 -4.33 7.52 18.03
N LEU A 154 -4.34 7.88 19.31
CA LEU A 154 -5.46 8.58 19.93
C LEU A 154 -5.47 10.04 19.47
N VAL A 155 -6.57 10.45 18.82
CA VAL A 155 -6.75 11.82 18.32
C VAL A 155 -7.68 12.63 19.21
N ASN A 156 -8.70 11.99 19.79
CA ASN A 156 -9.61 12.63 20.72
C ASN A 156 -10.17 11.60 21.71
N LYS A 157 -10.13 11.93 23.00
CA LYS A 157 -10.71 11.10 24.07
C LYS A 157 -12.16 11.48 24.46
N GLU A 158 -12.65 12.59 23.94
CA GLU A 158 -13.97 13.16 24.22
C GLU A 158 -14.62 13.56 22.88
N ALA A 159 -14.97 12.55 22.07
CA ALA A 159 -15.60 12.75 20.78
C ALA A 159 -17.10 12.44 20.82
N PRO A 160 -17.91 13.14 20.00
CA PRO A 160 -19.30 12.76 19.78
C PRO A 160 -19.35 11.44 19.00
N CYS A 161 -20.12 10.48 19.50
CA CYS A 161 -20.38 9.21 18.81
C CYS A 161 -21.25 9.41 17.56
N ASP A 162 -22.23 10.31 17.67
CA ASP A 162 -23.04 10.79 16.55
C ASP A 162 -22.76 12.28 16.33
N PRO A 163 -22.11 12.67 15.21
CA PRO A 163 -21.83 14.07 14.91
C PRO A 163 -23.08 14.87 14.52
N THR A 164 -24.22 14.21 14.28
CA THR A 164 -25.49 14.85 13.89
C THR A 164 -26.40 15.15 15.07
N SER A 165 -26.10 14.60 16.24
CA SER A 165 -26.86 14.86 17.46
C SER A 165 -26.65 16.29 17.96
N LEU A 166 -27.76 16.98 18.27
CA LEU A 166 -27.75 18.33 18.84
C LEU A 166 -27.38 18.34 20.34
N THR A 167 -27.38 17.17 20.99
CA THR A 167 -26.94 16.97 22.37
C THR A 167 -25.97 15.78 22.40
N PRO A 168 -24.77 15.94 21.82
CA PRO A 168 -23.86 14.82 21.66
C PRO A 168 -23.30 14.38 23.01
N LYS A 169 -23.33 13.07 23.26
CA LYS A 169 -22.56 12.46 24.34
C LYS A 169 -21.10 12.36 23.92
N LEU A 170 -20.20 12.94 24.71
CA LEU A 170 -18.75 12.91 24.48
C LEU A 170 -18.13 11.64 25.08
N GLU A 171 -18.68 10.49 24.73
CA GLU A 171 -18.33 9.18 25.31
C GLU A 171 -17.50 8.32 24.35
N CYS A 172 -17.29 8.80 23.12
CA CYS A 172 -16.49 8.10 22.13
C CYS A 172 -15.03 8.55 22.13
N TYR A 173 -14.18 7.59 21.80
CA TYR A 173 -12.81 7.85 21.43
C TYR A 173 -12.69 7.91 19.91
N ARG A 174 -11.82 8.81 19.42
CA ARG A 174 -11.41 8.86 18.03
C ARG A 174 -9.95 8.51 17.90
N PHE A 175 -9.69 7.57 17.01
CA PHE A 175 -8.37 7.10 16.66
C PHE A 175 -8.06 7.45 15.21
N ARG A 176 -6.80 7.73 14.95
CA ARG A 176 -6.23 7.71 13.60
C ARG A 176 -5.48 6.39 13.47
N VAL A 177 -5.97 5.54 12.58
CA VAL A 177 -5.31 4.28 12.26
C VAL A 177 -4.58 4.49 10.94
N THR A 178 -3.27 4.28 10.95
CA THR A 178 -2.44 4.30 9.74
C THR A 178 -1.92 2.90 9.51
N ALA A 179 -2.12 2.37 8.30
CA ALA A 179 -1.65 1.05 7.92
C ALA A 179 -0.76 1.15 6.68
N THR A 180 0.26 0.33 6.61
CA THR A 180 1.13 0.21 5.44
C THR A 180 1.27 -1.24 5.04
N SER A 181 1.57 -1.47 3.78
CA SER A 181 2.13 -2.73 3.32
C SER A 181 3.21 -2.44 2.28
N ALA A 182 4.20 -3.32 2.25
CA ALA A 182 5.22 -3.32 1.21
C ALA A 182 5.32 -4.72 0.61
N SER A 183 5.56 -4.78 -0.71
CA SER A 183 5.96 -6.04 -1.36
C SER A 183 7.35 -6.45 -0.87
N ALA A 184 7.66 -7.75 -0.81
CA ALA A 184 8.94 -8.31 -0.33
C ALA A 184 10.23 -7.65 -0.87
N ASN A 185 10.17 -6.98 -2.03
CA ASN A 185 11.30 -6.27 -2.65
C ASN A 185 11.09 -4.74 -2.73
N ASP A 186 10.18 -4.18 -1.93
CA ASP A 186 9.80 -2.76 -1.88
C ASP A 186 9.43 -2.15 -3.25
N ARG A 187 9.00 -2.99 -4.20
CA ARG A 187 8.57 -2.57 -5.55
C ARG A 187 7.27 -1.76 -5.51
N SER A 188 6.50 -1.93 -4.45
CA SER A 188 5.27 -1.21 -4.18
C SER A 188 5.08 -1.07 -2.68
N LYS A 189 4.83 0.17 -2.24
CA LYS A 189 4.47 0.54 -0.88
C LYS A 189 3.13 1.28 -0.93
N VAL A 190 2.19 0.86 -0.09
CA VAL A 190 0.88 1.51 0.04
C VAL A 190 0.67 1.87 1.49
N VAL A 191 0.29 3.12 1.74
CA VAL A 191 -0.09 3.63 3.07
C VAL A 191 -1.55 4.06 3.01
N LEU A 192 -2.35 3.59 3.96
CA LEU A 192 -3.76 3.94 4.15
C LEU A 192 -3.93 4.59 5.52
N GLN A 193 -4.87 5.52 5.61
CA GLN A 193 -5.20 6.20 6.87
C GLN A 193 -6.71 6.30 7.03
N SER A 194 -7.20 5.95 8.22
CA SER A 194 -8.61 6.01 8.62
C SER A 194 -8.76 6.80 9.91
N ILE A 195 -9.89 7.51 10.05
CA ILE A 195 -10.32 8.07 11.33
C ILE A 195 -11.44 7.18 11.84
N TYR A 196 -11.14 6.41 12.89
CA TYR A 196 -12.03 5.44 13.48
C TYR A 196 -12.62 5.99 14.78
N ALA A 197 -13.93 5.94 14.93
CA ALA A 197 -14.62 6.33 16.14
C ALA A 197 -15.28 5.11 16.77
N THR A 198 -15.14 4.97 18.10
CA THR A 198 -15.73 3.85 18.83
C THR A 198 -16.08 4.26 20.26
N ASP A 199 -17.08 3.59 20.82
CA ASP A 199 -17.56 3.84 22.18
C ASP A 199 -16.50 3.36 23.18
N GLY A 200 -16.19 4.19 24.17
CA GLY A 200 -15.33 3.80 25.29
C GLY A 200 -16.13 3.15 26.43
N ILE A 201 -15.48 2.32 27.25
CA ILE A 201 -16.05 2.00 28.57
C ILE A 201 -15.89 3.24 29.46
N LYS A 202 -17.01 3.83 29.88
CA LYS A 202 -17.07 4.87 30.92
C LYS A 202 -17.82 4.37 32.13
#